data_AF-A0A936MEA9-F1
#
_entry.id   AF-A0A936MEA9-F1
#
_cell.length_a   1.000
_cell.length_b   1.000
_cell.length_c   1.000
_cell.angle_alpha   90.00
_cell.angle_beta   90.00
_cell.angle_gamma   90.00
#
_symmetry.space_group_name_H-M   'P 1'
#
loop_
_entity.id
_entity.type
_entity.pdbx_description
1 polymer ?
#
loop_
_entity_poly.entity_id
_entity_poly.type
_entity_poly.pdbx_seq_one_letter_code
_entity_poly.pdbx_strand_id
1 'polypeptide(L)'
;MDENIFALASRNFLKANCTSITQKYGRAEDIIPTLTEKFDSLWADPSRRETHGKRMSVNADDYQPPLKWVMSQQVKGVQGIKISPAITFDSLPIGWVREWIGFHRECKEQILWKNTDVIDGTVTLVDKGIAWSPKQKREADLLTIESAKYLVEPHPALIRSGYLGEFYREHSLQVLDRSIAYGVSVHEPKTSEFLTTFSAIESFPFNTKSLQHRLNDLKWNKETEIKKRGFPELPDEVRKRLKFAQSDERGVIFLTQAQGKKMVILAKRLTVL
;
A
#
# COMPACT_ATOMS: atom_id res chain seq x y z
N MET A 1 19.36 3.59 -22.82
CA MET A 1 19.68 2.18 -23.15
C MET A 1 21.09 1.92 -22.64
N ASP A 2 21.33 0.79 -21.99
CA ASP A 2 22.59 0.47 -21.32
C ASP A 2 23.09 -0.90 -21.81
N GLU A 3 24.22 -0.91 -22.52
CA GLU A 3 24.86 -2.12 -23.06
C GLU A 3 25.33 -3.07 -21.96
N ASN A 4 25.75 -2.53 -20.80
CA ASN A 4 26.21 -3.34 -19.67
C ASN A 4 25.04 -4.10 -19.05
N ILE A 5 23.86 -3.46 -18.91
CA ILE A 5 22.66 -4.13 -18.43
C ILE A 5 22.23 -5.24 -19.39
N PHE A 6 22.29 -5.00 -20.70
CA PHE A 6 21.97 -6.00 -21.72
C PHE A 6 22.91 -7.22 -21.65
N ALA A 7 24.22 -6.98 -21.56
CA ALA A 7 25.22 -8.05 -21.41
C ALA A 7 25.04 -8.82 -20.09
N LEU A 8 24.73 -8.11 -19.00
CA LEU A 8 24.48 -8.72 -17.70
C LEU A 8 23.22 -9.60 -17.71
N ALA A 9 22.14 -9.16 -18.34
CA ALA A 9 20.93 -9.96 -18.52
C ALA A 9 21.23 -11.26 -19.26
N SER A 10 21.98 -11.19 -20.36
CA SER A 10 22.44 -12.35 -21.13
C SER A 10 23.17 -13.37 -20.27
N ARG A 11 24.11 -12.91 -19.44
CA ARG A 11 24.85 -13.76 -18.51
C ARG A 11 23.95 -14.40 -17.45
N ASN A 12 22.98 -13.64 -16.94
CA ASN A 12 22.05 -14.14 -15.93
C ASN A 12 21.14 -15.24 -16.49
N PHE A 13 20.65 -15.09 -17.73
CA PHE A 13 19.85 -16.13 -18.39
C PHE A 13 20.63 -17.43 -18.60
N LEU A 14 21.89 -17.32 -19.06
CA LEU A 14 22.77 -18.48 -19.19
C LEU A 14 23.00 -19.17 -17.83
N LYS A 15 23.28 -18.40 -16.78
CA LYS A 15 23.47 -18.94 -15.42
C LYS A 15 22.21 -19.61 -14.86
N ALA A 16 21.03 -19.12 -15.24
CA ALA A 16 19.74 -19.69 -14.83
C ALA A 16 19.27 -20.86 -15.72
N ASN A 17 20.08 -21.29 -16.71
CA ASN A 17 19.71 -22.30 -17.71
C ASN A 17 18.42 -21.95 -18.50
N CYS A 18 18.12 -20.66 -18.68
CA CYS A 18 17.02 -20.20 -19.50
C CYS A 18 17.45 -20.16 -20.97
N THR A 19 17.24 -21.26 -21.70
CA THR A 19 17.77 -21.45 -23.07
C THR A 19 16.85 -20.96 -24.18
N SER A 20 15.57 -20.73 -23.90
CA SER A 20 14.57 -20.29 -24.88
C SER A 20 14.34 -18.77 -24.84
N ILE A 21 15.41 -17.98 -24.93
CA ILE A 21 15.34 -16.50 -24.85
C ILE A 21 16.02 -15.88 -26.06
N THR A 22 15.28 -15.03 -26.77
CA THR A 22 15.81 -14.13 -27.79
C THR A 22 15.90 -12.72 -27.22
N GLN A 23 17.10 -12.13 -27.23
CA GLN A 23 17.32 -10.77 -26.76
C GLN A 23 17.55 -9.81 -27.92
N LYS A 24 17.03 -8.59 -27.81
CA LYS A 24 17.24 -7.50 -28.77
C LYS A 24 17.70 -6.26 -28.01
N TYR A 25 18.80 -5.64 -28.45
CA TYR A 25 19.32 -4.41 -27.86
C TYR A 25 18.81 -3.19 -28.63
N GLY A 26 18.16 -2.27 -27.93
CA GLY A 26 17.59 -1.04 -28.51
C GLY A 26 16.30 -0.64 -27.81
N ARG A 27 15.72 0.50 -28.20
CA ARG A 27 14.42 0.90 -27.65
C ARG A 27 13.34 -0.03 -28.17
N ALA A 28 12.42 -0.42 -27.31
CA ALA A 28 11.27 -1.22 -27.70
C ALA A 28 10.45 -0.55 -28.81
N GLU A 29 10.35 0.79 -28.77
CA GLU A 29 9.69 1.62 -29.79
C GLU A 29 10.30 1.49 -31.19
N ASP A 30 11.60 1.23 -31.28
CA ASP A 30 12.31 1.08 -32.55
C ASP A 30 12.34 -0.38 -33.02
N ILE A 31 12.39 -1.33 -32.08
CA ILE A 31 12.52 -2.76 -32.38
C ILE A 31 11.17 -3.38 -32.74
N ILE A 32 10.14 -3.20 -31.92
CA ILE A 32 8.87 -3.92 -32.07
C ILE A 32 8.26 -3.76 -33.48
N PRO A 33 8.25 -2.55 -34.10
CA PRO A 33 7.72 -2.38 -35.46
C PRO A 33 8.47 -3.17 -36.55
N THR A 34 9.70 -3.60 -36.29
CA THR A 34 10.54 -4.36 -37.23
C THR A 34 10.36 -5.88 -37.11
N LEU A 35 9.70 -6.34 -36.03
CA LEU A 35 9.48 -7.76 -35.80
C LEU A 35 8.37 -8.28 -36.71
N THR A 36 8.55 -9.51 -37.19
CA THR A 36 7.54 -10.22 -38.00
C THR A 36 6.79 -11.26 -37.18
N GLU A 37 7.39 -11.64 -36.05
CA GLU A 37 6.87 -12.57 -35.08
C GLU A 37 5.63 -11.99 -34.37
N LYS A 38 4.71 -12.88 -34.01
CA LYS A 38 3.56 -12.54 -33.17
C LYS A 38 3.83 -13.08 -31.77
N PHE A 39 3.44 -12.30 -30.76
CA PHE A 39 3.61 -12.67 -29.36
C PHE A 39 2.26 -12.98 -28.72
N ASP A 40 2.24 -14.02 -27.89
CA ASP A 40 1.04 -14.44 -27.17
C ASP A 40 0.77 -13.56 -25.94
N SER A 41 1.80 -12.95 -25.36
CA SER A 41 1.70 -12.15 -24.13
C SER A 41 2.71 -11.01 -24.11
N LEU A 42 2.45 -10.01 -23.27
CA LEU A 42 3.31 -8.84 -23.09
C LEU A 42 3.58 -8.61 -21.61
N TRP A 43 4.84 -8.41 -21.24
CA TRP A 43 5.23 -7.86 -19.95
C TRP A 43 6.09 -6.63 -20.15
N ALA A 44 5.82 -5.56 -19.40
CA ALA A 44 6.60 -4.33 -19.46
C ALA A 44 6.87 -3.77 -18.07
N ASP A 45 8.10 -3.33 -17.84
CA ASP A 45 8.55 -2.56 -16.68
C ASP A 45 9.19 -1.24 -17.17
N PRO A 46 8.38 -0.28 -17.64
CA PRO A 46 8.91 0.97 -18.15
C PRO A 46 9.56 1.78 -17.03
N SER A 47 10.75 2.32 -17.31
CA SER A 47 11.42 3.26 -16.43
C SER A 47 10.63 4.57 -16.32
N ARG A 48 10.82 5.34 -15.24
CA ARG A 48 10.30 6.71 -15.11
C ARG A 48 11.44 7.70 -15.29
N ARG A 49 11.20 8.79 -16.02
CA ARG A 49 12.18 9.88 -16.13
C ARG A 49 12.32 10.59 -14.78
N GLU A 50 13.55 10.82 -14.37
CA GLU A 50 13.84 11.75 -13.27
C GLU A 50 13.69 13.17 -13.80
N THR A 51 12.79 13.95 -13.20
CA THR A 51 12.80 15.41 -13.36
C THR A 51 13.76 15.99 -12.33
N HIS A 52 14.99 16.30 -12.77
CA HIS A 52 16.03 17.09 -12.08
C HIS A 52 15.92 17.13 -10.53
N GLY A 53 16.47 16.12 -9.85
CA GLY A 53 16.70 16.16 -8.40
C GLY A 53 15.46 16.14 -7.49
N LYS A 54 14.25 15.95 -8.04
CA LYS A 54 13.01 15.75 -7.27
C LYS A 54 12.57 14.29 -7.26
N ARG A 55 11.81 13.96 -6.20
CA ARG A 55 11.11 12.69 -5.97
C ARG A 55 10.50 12.16 -7.28
N MET A 56 10.72 10.88 -7.61
CA MET A 56 10.28 10.25 -8.86
C MET A 56 8.83 10.63 -9.22
N SER A 57 8.60 11.00 -10.49
CA SER A 57 7.30 11.49 -10.92
C SER A 57 6.16 10.50 -10.65
N VAL A 58 5.00 11.07 -10.32
CA VAL A 58 3.71 10.38 -10.15
C VAL A 58 2.81 10.54 -11.38
N ASN A 59 3.31 11.15 -12.46
CA ASN A 59 2.58 11.28 -13.72
C ASN A 59 2.80 10.04 -14.61
N ALA A 60 1.71 9.54 -15.19
CA ALA A 60 1.71 8.46 -16.17
C ALA A 60 2.51 8.80 -17.46
N ASP A 61 2.64 10.09 -17.79
CA ASP A 61 3.35 10.54 -18.99
C ASP A 61 4.89 10.49 -18.86
N ASP A 62 5.41 10.35 -17.64
CA ASP A 62 6.85 10.33 -17.39
C ASP A 62 7.48 8.95 -17.54
N TYR A 63 6.71 7.96 -17.96
CA TYR A 63 7.23 6.64 -18.29
C TYR A 63 7.96 6.60 -19.63
N GLN A 64 8.98 5.76 -19.70
CA GLN A 64 9.73 5.47 -20.90
C GLN A 64 9.92 3.93 -21.04
N PRO A 65 9.35 3.32 -22.10
CA PRO A 65 8.48 3.93 -23.12
C PRO A 65 7.16 4.47 -22.52
N PRO A 66 6.47 5.42 -23.17
CA PRO A 66 5.21 5.97 -22.67
C PRO A 66 4.16 4.88 -22.44
N LEU A 67 3.42 4.94 -21.33
CA LEU A 67 2.41 3.91 -21.01
C LEU A 67 1.38 3.75 -22.13
N LYS A 68 0.94 4.85 -22.74
CA LYS A 68 0.02 4.82 -23.89
C LYS A 68 0.55 3.99 -25.06
N TRP A 69 1.86 4.05 -25.33
CA TRP A 69 2.48 3.25 -26.38
C TRP A 69 2.51 1.77 -26.00
N VAL A 70 2.88 1.43 -24.76
CA VAL A 70 2.87 0.04 -24.28
C VAL A 70 1.46 -0.55 -24.32
N MET A 71 0.45 0.20 -23.89
CA MET A 71 -0.94 -0.23 -23.88
C MET A 71 -1.57 -0.34 -25.29
N SER A 72 -0.94 0.26 -26.31
CA SER A 72 -1.39 0.16 -27.71
C SER A 72 -0.89 -1.10 -28.44
N GLN A 73 0.04 -1.86 -27.84
CA GLN A 73 0.57 -3.07 -28.45
C GLN A 73 -0.53 -4.12 -28.65
N GLN A 74 -0.54 -4.73 -29.83
CA GLN A 74 -1.60 -5.65 -30.24
C GLN A 74 -1.20 -7.08 -29.89
N VAL A 75 -1.58 -7.52 -28.69
CA VAL A 75 -1.32 -8.86 -28.17
C VAL A 75 -2.64 -9.52 -27.76
N LYS A 76 -2.86 -10.77 -28.21
CA LYS A 76 -4.13 -11.49 -27.99
C LYS A 76 -4.27 -12.04 -26.57
N GLY A 77 -3.19 -12.55 -25.98
CA GLY A 77 -3.22 -13.10 -24.62
C GLY A 77 -2.96 -12.03 -23.56
N VAL A 78 -2.47 -12.49 -22.40
CA VAL A 78 -2.30 -11.67 -21.18
C VAL A 78 -1.26 -10.57 -21.41
N GLN A 79 -1.58 -9.37 -20.93
CA GLN A 79 -0.64 -8.24 -20.94
C GLN A 79 -0.51 -7.68 -19.53
N GLY A 80 0.71 -7.49 -19.05
CA GLY A 80 1.02 -6.90 -17.75
C GLY A 80 2.01 -5.73 -17.88
N ILE A 81 1.71 -4.62 -17.20
CA ILE A 81 2.61 -3.46 -17.14
C ILE A 81 2.82 -3.11 -15.68
N LYS A 82 4.05 -3.28 -15.18
CA LYS A 82 4.41 -2.82 -13.84
C LYS A 82 4.55 -1.31 -13.85
N ILE A 83 3.91 -0.68 -12.88
CA ILE A 83 4.00 0.75 -12.62
C ILE A 83 4.14 1.04 -11.13
N SER A 84 4.55 2.26 -10.82
CA SER A 84 4.63 2.76 -9.45
C SER A 84 3.25 2.68 -8.75
N PRO A 85 3.21 2.24 -7.49
CA PRO A 85 1.96 2.12 -6.72
C PRO A 85 1.32 3.47 -6.39
N ALA A 86 2.00 4.58 -6.69
CA ALA A 86 1.52 5.94 -6.49
C ALA A 86 0.84 6.55 -7.72
N ILE A 87 0.85 5.87 -8.88
CA ILE A 87 0.17 6.38 -10.07
C ILE A 87 -1.34 6.26 -9.87
N THR A 88 -2.05 7.33 -10.23
CA THR A 88 -3.51 7.38 -10.27
C THR A 88 -3.95 7.63 -11.71
N PHE A 89 -5.02 6.95 -12.12
CA PHE A 89 -5.66 7.16 -13.42
C PHE A 89 -7.05 7.73 -13.19
N ASP A 90 -7.40 8.79 -13.92
CA ASP A 90 -8.78 9.29 -13.96
C ASP A 90 -9.70 8.25 -14.59
N SER A 91 -9.23 7.61 -15.66
CA SER A 91 -9.84 6.43 -16.27
C SER A 91 -8.78 5.57 -16.93
N LEU A 92 -9.01 4.26 -16.96
CA LEU A 92 -8.20 3.33 -17.75
C LEU A 92 -8.83 3.11 -19.12
N PRO A 93 -8.03 2.81 -20.16
CA PRO A 93 -8.58 2.32 -21.41
C PRO A 93 -9.38 1.04 -21.20
N ILE A 94 -10.39 0.83 -22.05
CA ILE A 94 -11.30 -0.33 -21.95
C ILE A 94 -10.51 -1.65 -21.93
N GLY A 95 -10.91 -2.55 -21.03
CA GLY A 95 -10.32 -3.87 -20.86
C GLY A 95 -9.05 -3.92 -20.02
N TRP A 96 -8.54 -2.77 -19.55
CA TRP A 96 -7.46 -2.72 -18.58
C TRP A 96 -7.99 -2.68 -17.15
N VAL A 97 -7.34 -3.41 -16.26
CA VAL A 97 -7.65 -3.50 -14.83
C VAL A 97 -6.38 -3.28 -14.01
N ARG A 98 -6.54 -2.97 -12.72
CA ARG A 98 -5.43 -2.72 -11.78
C ARG A 98 -5.36 -3.76 -10.69
N GLU A 99 -4.15 -4.13 -10.36
CA GLU A 99 -3.80 -4.89 -9.17
C GLU A 99 -2.74 -4.13 -8.36
N TRP A 100 -2.84 -4.17 -7.03
CA TRP A 100 -1.80 -3.64 -6.13
C TRP A 100 -1.11 -4.79 -5.41
N ILE A 101 0.21 -4.81 -5.52
CA ILE A 101 1.04 -5.85 -4.94
C ILE A 101 1.61 -5.35 -3.61
N GLY A 102 1.27 -6.07 -2.56
CA GLY A 102 1.81 -5.92 -1.22
C GLY A 102 2.90 -6.95 -0.94
N PHE A 103 3.91 -6.51 -0.19
CA PHE A 103 4.94 -7.39 0.36
C PHE A 103 5.30 -6.88 1.77
N HIS A 104 5.15 -7.74 2.77
CA HIS A 104 5.31 -7.40 4.17
C HIS A 104 4.39 -6.26 4.64
N ARG A 105 4.91 -5.05 4.83
CA ARG A 105 4.11 -3.87 5.25
C ARG A 105 4.25 -2.72 4.25
N GLU A 106 4.44 -3.04 2.98
CA GLU A 106 4.64 -2.08 1.91
C GLU A 106 3.81 -2.45 0.68
N CYS A 107 3.24 -1.44 0.02
CA CYS A 107 2.73 -1.61 -1.34
C CYS A 107 3.88 -1.38 -2.31
N LYS A 108 4.34 -2.45 -2.96
CA LYS A 108 5.53 -2.44 -3.81
C LYS A 108 5.25 -1.86 -5.19
N GLU A 109 4.17 -2.29 -5.79
CA GLU A 109 3.87 -1.98 -7.19
C GLU A 109 2.37 -2.02 -7.46
N GLN A 110 1.99 -1.39 -8.56
CA GLN A 110 0.70 -1.55 -9.20
C GLN A 110 0.94 -2.21 -10.56
N ILE A 111 0.14 -3.21 -10.91
CA ILE A 111 0.19 -3.82 -12.23
C ILE A 111 -1.07 -3.44 -12.99
N LEU A 112 -0.89 -2.96 -14.21
CA LEU A 112 -1.96 -2.84 -15.18
C LEU A 112 -2.05 -4.15 -15.95
N TRP A 113 -3.22 -4.75 -15.97
CA TRP A 113 -3.45 -6.00 -16.70
C TRP A 113 -4.50 -5.84 -17.79
N LYS A 114 -4.37 -6.62 -18.86
CA LYS A 114 -5.39 -6.82 -19.90
C LYS A 114 -5.47 -8.29 -20.30
N ASN A 115 -6.66 -8.74 -20.70
CA ASN A 115 -6.96 -10.13 -21.04
C ASN A 115 -6.59 -11.12 -19.92
N THR A 116 -6.97 -10.79 -18.68
CA THR A 116 -6.70 -11.57 -17.48
C THR A 116 -7.98 -11.76 -16.67
N ASP A 117 -7.97 -12.71 -15.74
CA ASP A 117 -9.06 -12.95 -14.79
C ASP A 117 -8.97 -12.06 -13.53
N VAL A 118 -7.94 -11.21 -13.43
CA VAL A 118 -7.79 -10.25 -12.32
C VAL A 118 -8.93 -9.23 -12.34
N ILE A 119 -9.56 -9.02 -11.18
CA ILE A 119 -10.59 -8.01 -10.98
C ILE A 119 -9.94 -6.66 -10.71
N ASP A 120 -10.42 -5.58 -11.33
CA ASP A 120 -9.93 -4.22 -11.06
C ASP A 120 -10.07 -3.85 -9.58
N GLY A 121 -8.98 -3.38 -8.98
CA GLY A 121 -8.93 -3.08 -7.55
C GLY A 121 -8.37 -4.19 -6.68
N THR A 122 -8.00 -5.34 -7.26
CA THR A 122 -7.43 -6.47 -6.52
C THR A 122 -6.16 -6.07 -5.77
N VAL A 123 -6.02 -6.59 -4.55
CA VAL A 123 -4.84 -6.42 -3.71
C VAL A 123 -4.29 -7.79 -3.36
N THR A 124 -3.04 -8.04 -3.75
CA THR A 124 -2.36 -9.32 -3.55
C THR A 124 -1.20 -9.14 -2.59
N LEU A 125 -1.14 -9.95 -1.53
CA LEU A 125 0.01 -10.01 -0.62
C LEU A 125 0.86 -11.21 -1.00
N VAL A 126 1.94 -10.98 -1.75
CA VAL A 126 2.71 -12.07 -2.38
C VAL A 126 3.51 -12.88 -1.36
N ASP A 127 3.94 -12.29 -0.25
CA ASP A 127 4.59 -13.02 0.85
C ASP A 127 3.63 -13.92 1.65
N LYS A 128 2.33 -13.73 1.44
CA LYS A 128 1.27 -14.49 2.11
C LYS A 128 0.52 -15.43 1.18
N GLY A 129 0.71 -15.29 -0.13
CA GLY A 129 0.01 -16.10 -1.14
C GLY A 129 -1.51 -15.87 -1.16
N ILE A 130 -1.97 -14.67 -0.78
CA ILE A 130 -3.40 -14.33 -0.73
C ILE A 130 -3.72 -13.11 -1.58
N ALA A 131 -4.96 -13.04 -2.06
CA ALA A 131 -5.51 -11.89 -2.77
C ALA A 131 -6.90 -11.55 -2.25
N TRP A 132 -7.24 -10.26 -2.29
CA TRP A 132 -8.59 -9.76 -2.05
C TRP A 132 -9.02 -8.88 -3.23
N SER A 133 -10.24 -9.09 -3.72
CA SER A 133 -10.80 -8.32 -4.83
C SER A 133 -12.08 -7.60 -4.38
N PRO A 134 -12.23 -6.30 -4.70
CA PRO A 134 -13.43 -5.56 -4.36
C PRO A 134 -14.61 -6.00 -5.22
N LYS A 135 -15.82 -6.00 -4.64
CA LYS A 135 -17.07 -6.22 -5.39
C LYS A 135 -17.55 -4.93 -6.05
N GLN A 136 -17.34 -3.81 -5.36
CA GLN A 136 -17.70 -2.47 -5.80
C GLN A 136 -16.90 -1.44 -4.99
N LYS A 137 -16.94 -0.17 -5.41
CA LYS A 137 -16.36 0.92 -4.63
C LYS A 137 -17.40 1.46 -3.67
N ARG A 138 -17.19 1.27 -2.36
CA ARG A 138 -18.01 1.86 -1.29
C ARG A 138 -17.15 2.57 -0.27
N GLU A 139 -17.76 3.54 0.40
CA GLU A 139 -17.18 4.18 1.56
C GLU A 139 -17.50 3.38 2.82
N ALA A 140 -16.63 3.44 3.82
CA ALA A 140 -16.89 2.87 5.13
C ALA A 140 -17.82 3.78 5.96
N ASP A 141 -18.60 3.18 6.84
CA ASP A 141 -19.45 3.91 7.77
C ASP A 141 -18.62 4.57 8.88
N LEU A 142 -19.17 5.63 9.47
CA LEU A 142 -18.52 6.34 10.59
C LEU A 142 -18.86 5.66 11.92
N LEU A 143 -17.87 5.60 12.81
CA LEU A 143 -18.06 5.23 14.22
C LEU A 143 -17.57 6.37 15.11
N THR A 144 -18.25 6.59 16.24
CA THR A 144 -17.78 7.56 17.23
C THR A 144 -16.58 6.99 17.99
N ILE A 145 -15.64 7.87 18.36
CA ILE A 145 -14.40 7.43 19.00
C ILE A 145 -14.65 6.76 20.36
N GLU A 146 -15.70 7.18 21.07
CA GLU A 146 -16.11 6.62 22.36
C GLU A 146 -16.56 5.15 22.25
N SER A 147 -17.03 4.74 21.06
CA SER A 147 -17.49 3.37 20.81
C SER A 147 -16.38 2.45 20.30
N ALA A 148 -15.24 3.01 19.85
CA ALA A 148 -14.16 2.27 19.19
C ALA A 148 -13.33 1.48 20.22
N LYS A 149 -13.69 0.21 20.43
CA LYS A 149 -12.96 -0.72 21.32
C LYS A 149 -11.76 -1.36 20.65
N TYR A 150 -11.76 -1.42 19.31
CA TYR A 150 -10.67 -1.98 18.52
C TYR A 150 -10.29 -1.04 17.40
N LEU A 151 -9.00 -1.02 17.08
CA LEU A 151 -8.42 -0.32 15.94
C LEU A 151 -7.72 -1.31 15.03
N VAL A 152 -7.79 -1.06 13.74
CA VAL A 152 -7.01 -1.79 12.75
C VAL A 152 -6.18 -0.86 11.89
N GLU A 153 -4.93 -1.24 11.67
CA GLU A 153 -4.06 -0.66 10.66
C GLU A 153 -4.09 -1.57 9.43
N PRO A 154 -4.62 -1.10 8.28
CA PRO A 154 -4.70 -1.92 7.08
C PRO A 154 -3.34 -1.98 6.37
N HIS A 155 -3.14 -3.03 5.58
CA HIS A 155 -1.99 -3.14 4.71
C HIS A 155 -1.94 -1.95 3.73
N PRO A 156 -0.77 -1.32 3.49
CA PRO A 156 -0.70 -0.13 2.63
C PRO A 156 -1.21 -0.33 1.20
N ALA A 157 -1.20 -1.55 0.68
CA ALA A 157 -1.74 -1.87 -0.64
C ALA A 157 -3.28 -1.71 -0.70
N LEU A 158 -4.02 -2.00 0.38
CA LEU A 158 -5.45 -1.68 0.46
C LEU A 158 -5.72 -0.17 0.47
N ILE A 159 -4.83 0.59 1.10
CA ILE A 159 -4.92 2.06 1.07
C ILE A 159 -4.70 2.57 -0.35
N ARG A 160 -3.68 2.05 -1.04
CA ARG A 160 -3.31 2.47 -2.40
C ARG A 160 -4.32 2.05 -3.46
N SER A 161 -5.03 0.92 -3.27
CA SER A 161 -6.07 0.48 -4.20
C SER A 161 -7.25 1.46 -4.29
N GLY A 162 -7.48 2.24 -3.23
CA GLY A 162 -8.65 3.12 -3.15
C GLY A 162 -9.97 2.39 -2.89
N TYR A 163 -9.91 1.09 -2.57
CA TYR A 163 -11.06 0.25 -2.21
C TYR A 163 -11.10 -0.09 -0.71
N LEU A 164 -10.35 0.63 0.13
CA LEU A 164 -10.30 0.39 1.58
C LEU A 164 -11.68 0.43 2.25
N GLY A 165 -12.58 1.32 1.81
CA GLY A 165 -13.93 1.40 2.34
C GLY A 165 -14.77 0.15 2.06
N GLU A 166 -14.61 -0.45 0.88
CA GLU A 166 -15.25 -1.72 0.53
C GLU A 166 -14.73 -2.85 1.43
N PHE A 167 -13.41 -2.94 1.58
CA PHE A 167 -12.77 -3.92 2.45
C PHE A 167 -13.29 -3.81 3.88
N TYR A 168 -13.37 -2.59 4.43
CA TYR A 168 -13.89 -2.36 5.78
C TYR A 168 -15.35 -2.76 5.95
N ARG A 169 -16.22 -2.46 4.98
CA ARG A 169 -17.61 -2.92 5.04
C ARG A 169 -17.73 -4.44 5.05
N GLU A 170 -16.96 -5.15 4.23
CA GLU A 170 -16.95 -6.61 4.20
C GLU A 170 -16.47 -7.23 5.53
N HIS A 171 -15.58 -6.53 6.23
CA HIS A 171 -15.02 -6.96 7.52
C HIS A 171 -15.75 -6.38 8.73
N SER A 172 -16.91 -5.73 8.54
CA SER A 172 -17.66 -5.07 9.63
C SER A 172 -16.82 -4.06 10.42
N LEU A 173 -15.99 -3.30 9.71
CA LEU A 173 -15.14 -2.23 10.20
C LEU A 173 -15.70 -0.88 9.75
N GLN A 174 -15.49 0.13 10.59
CA GLN A 174 -15.89 1.52 10.37
C GLN A 174 -14.65 2.41 10.40
N VAL A 175 -14.81 3.72 10.19
CA VAL A 175 -13.73 4.71 10.32
C VAL A 175 -14.13 5.83 11.27
N LEU A 176 -13.16 6.42 11.96
CA LEU A 176 -13.39 7.62 12.79
C LEU A 176 -13.47 8.89 11.93
N ASP A 177 -12.75 8.89 10.81
CA ASP A 177 -12.65 10.00 9.88
C ASP A 177 -12.30 9.45 8.50
N ARG A 178 -13.03 9.88 7.47
CA ARG A 178 -12.88 9.39 6.09
C ARG A 178 -11.53 9.74 5.46
N SER A 179 -10.85 10.75 6.00
CA SER A 179 -9.49 11.14 5.56
C SER A 179 -8.39 10.25 6.14
N ILE A 180 -8.72 9.36 7.08
CA ILE A 180 -7.76 8.52 7.78
C ILE A 180 -8.02 7.05 7.47
N ALA A 181 -6.94 6.33 7.19
CA ALA A 181 -7.02 4.92 6.82
C ALA A 181 -7.18 3.96 8.01
N TYR A 182 -7.23 4.40 9.27
CA TYR A 182 -7.47 3.48 10.38
C TYR A 182 -8.92 2.98 10.38
N GLY A 183 -9.10 1.66 10.51
CA GLY A 183 -10.40 1.06 10.75
C GLY A 183 -10.66 0.95 12.25
N VAL A 184 -11.92 0.93 12.65
CA VAL A 184 -12.36 0.76 14.04
C VAL A 184 -13.55 -0.16 14.14
N SER A 185 -13.74 -0.78 15.31
CA SER A 185 -14.92 -1.59 15.60
C SER A 185 -15.27 -1.59 17.09
N VAL A 186 -16.55 -1.85 17.37
CA VAL A 186 -17.08 -2.10 18.72
C VAL A 186 -16.83 -3.55 19.19
N HIS A 187 -16.58 -4.46 18.26
CA HIS A 187 -16.30 -5.88 18.51
C HIS A 187 -14.91 -6.25 18.01
N GLU A 188 -14.35 -7.33 18.55
CA GLU A 188 -13.05 -7.81 18.10
C GLU A 188 -13.13 -8.19 16.61
N PRO A 189 -12.32 -7.58 15.73
CA PRO A 189 -12.33 -7.91 14.30
C PRO A 189 -11.82 -9.33 14.07
N LYS A 190 -12.34 -9.98 13.02
CA LYS A 190 -11.77 -11.25 12.54
C LYS A 190 -10.30 -11.05 12.16
N THR A 191 -9.47 -12.05 12.45
CA THR A 191 -8.07 -12.07 12.04
C THR A 191 -7.96 -12.01 10.51
N SER A 192 -7.00 -11.24 10.02
CA SER A 192 -6.76 -11.06 8.59
C SER A 192 -5.32 -10.66 8.37
N GLU A 193 -4.64 -11.28 7.42
CA GLU A 193 -3.27 -10.91 7.01
C GLU A 193 -3.21 -9.48 6.42
N PHE A 194 -4.35 -8.93 6.00
CA PHE A 194 -4.46 -7.56 5.55
C PHE A 194 -4.53 -6.53 6.68
N LEU A 195 -4.72 -6.97 7.92
CA LEU A 195 -4.97 -6.10 9.06
C LEU A 195 -3.97 -6.35 10.18
N THR A 196 -3.59 -5.27 10.86
CA THR A 196 -2.96 -5.34 12.17
C THR A 196 -3.94 -4.81 13.20
N THR A 197 -4.30 -5.63 14.18
CA THR A 197 -5.35 -5.30 15.16
C THR A 197 -4.78 -4.83 16.49
N PHE A 198 -5.46 -3.88 17.12
CA PHE A 198 -5.14 -3.32 18.42
C PHE A 198 -6.41 -3.21 19.25
N SER A 199 -6.32 -3.53 20.54
CA SER A 199 -7.38 -3.28 21.52
C SER A 199 -7.17 -1.90 22.15
N ALA A 200 -8.19 -1.05 22.05
CA ALA A 200 -8.18 0.28 22.65
C ALA A 200 -8.31 0.18 24.17
N ILE A 201 -7.45 0.90 24.89
CA ILE A 201 -7.55 1.08 26.34
C ILE A 201 -8.40 2.31 26.64
N GLU A 202 -8.07 3.43 26.00
CA GLU A 202 -8.74 4.70 26.20
C GLU A 202 -8.45 5.67 25.04
N SER A 203 -9.30 6.67 24.88
CA SER A 203 -9.14 7.75 23.92
C SER A 203 -9.48 9.10 24.53
N PHE A 204 -8.71 10.15 24.18
CA PHE A 204 -8.94 11.50 24.69
C PHE A 204 -8.35 12.56 23.73
N PRO A 205 -8.81 13.82 23.80
CA PRO A 205 -8.22 14.91 23.02
C PRO A 205 -6.73 15.06 23.31
N PHE A 206 -5.92 15.32 22.28
CA PHE A 206 -4.48 15.41 22.45
C PHE A 206 -4.08 16.51 23.44
N ASN A 207 -3.44 16.08 24.52
CA ASN A 207 -2.81 16.95 25.50
C ASN A 207 -1.56 16.24 26.05
N THR A 208 -0.39 16.87 25.90
CA THR A 208 0.89 16.26 26.31
C THR A 208 0.93 15.93 27.81
N LYS A 209 0.30 16.73 28.69
CA LYS A 209 0.28 16.46 30.14
C LYS A 209 -0.60 15.25 30.45
N SER A 210 -1.81 15.20 29.87
CA SER A 210 -2.72 14.06 30.05
C SER A 210 -2.10 12.78 29.51
N LEU A 211 -1.47 12.83 28.32
CA LEU A 211 -0.74 11.71 27.76
C LEU A 211 0.38 11.25 28.69
N GLN A 212 1.23 12.16 29.17
CA GLN A 212 2.30 11.82 30.10
C GLN A 212 1.78 11.15 31.37
N HIS A 213 0.68 11.65 31.94
CA HIS A 213 0.07 11.05 33.12
C HIS A 213 -0.37 9.60 32.87
N ARG A 214 -1.07 9.35 31.76
CA ARG A 214 -1.52 8.00 31.40
C ARG A 214 -0.37 7.04 31.11
N LEU A 215 0.72 7.51 30.49
CA LEU A 215 1.92 6.68 30.30
C LEU A 215 2.57 6.27 31.63
N ASN A 216 2.56 7.15 32.63
CA ASN A 216 3.06 6.83 33.96
C ASN A 216 2.17 5.79 34.65
N ASP A 217 0.85 5.96 34.59
CA ASP A 217 -0.12 5.03 35.19
C ASP A 217 -0.02 3.63 34.57
N LEU A 218 0.14 3.56 33.25
CA LEU A 218 0.31 2.32 32.49
C LEU A 218 1.74 1.76 32.57
N LYS A 219 2.68 2.49 33.17
CA LYS A 219 4.11 2.14 33.28
C LYS A 219 4.74 1.79 31.94
N TRP A 220 4.35 2.49 30.87
CA TRP A 220 4.82 2.20 29.52
C TRP A 220 6.27 2.63 29.31
N ASN A 221 7.04 1.73 28.71
CA ASN A 221 8.47 1.89 28.50
C ASN A 221 8.82 2.55 27.16
N LYS A 222 10.12 2.75 26.93
CA LYS A 222 10.67 3.42 25.74
C LYS A 222 10.38 2.70 24.42
N GLU A 223 9.96 1.43 24.43
CA GLU A 223 9.63 0.65 23.23
C GLU A 223 8.19 0.87 22.76
N THR A 224 7.38 1.64 23.50
CA THR A 224 6.01 2.00 23.13
C THR A 224 5.93 2.61 21.73
N GLU A 225 5.17 2.01 20.83
CA GLU A 225 5.03 2.50 19.46
C GLU A 225 4.27 3.84 19.44
N ILE A 226 4.68 4.77 18.58
CA ILE A 226 3.90 5.99 18.30
C ILE A 226 3.55 5.98 16.82
N LYS A 227 2.25 5.90 16.53
CA LYS A 227 1.70 5.86 15.16
C LYS A 227 0.94 7.14 14.87
N LYS A 228 0.92 7.55 13.61
CA LYS A 228 0.37 8.83 13.17
C LYS A 228 -0.43 8.72 11.87
N ARG A 229 -1.64 9.27 11.84
CA ARG A 229 -2.40 9.58 10.61
C ARG A 229 -3.26 10.82 10.82
N GLY A 230 -3.27 11.78 9.89
CA GLY A 230 -4.11 12.99 10.04
C GLY A 230 -3.77 13.86 11.25
N PHE A 231 -2.53 13.81 11.73
CA PHE A 231 -2.04 14.63 12.85
C PHE A 231 -0.92 15.56 12.33
N PRO A 232 -0.68 16.76 12.90
CA PRO A 232 0.37 17.64 12.38
C PRO A 232 1.77 17.23 12.81
N GLU A 233 1.98 16.93 14.09
CA GLU A 233 3.31 16.66 14.68
C GLU A 233 3.82 15.26 14.34
N LEU A 234 5.12 15.09 14.13
CA LEU A 234 5.73 13.79 13.83
C LEU A 234 5.84 12.92 15.10
N PRO A 235 5.83 11.57 14.96
CA PRO A 235 5.96 10.67 16.11
C PRO A 235 7.19 10.96 16.98
N ASP A 236 8.34 11.24 16.37
CA ASP A 236 9.58 11.52 17.09
C ASP A 236 9.56 12.85 17.85
N GLU A 237 8.87 13.87 17.32
CA GLU A 237 8.70 15.16 18.00
C GLU A 237 7.85 15.01 19.25
N VAL A 238 6.77 14.24 19.16
CA VAL A 238 5.91 13.93 20.32
C VAL A 238 6.70 13.10 21.33
N ARG A 239 7.42 12.07 20.87
CA ARG A 239 8.24 11.18 21.71
C ARG A 239 9.26 11.95 22.55
N LYS A 240 9.96 12.93 21.99
CA LYS A 240 10.96 13.75 22.70
C LYS A 240 10.39 14.50 23.92
N ARG A 241 9.09 14.73 23.97
CA ARG A 241 8.41 15.43 25.08
C ARG A 241 7.85 14.49 26.14
N LEU A 242 7.92 13.17 25.90
CA LEU A 242 7.39 12.15 26.78
C LEU A 242 8.53 11.48 27.56
N LYS A 243 8.26 11.20 28.83
CA LYS A 243 9.08 10.36 29.69
C LYS A 243 8.45 8.97 29.74
N PHE A 244 9.29 7.95 29.66
CA PHE A 244 8.87 6.55 29.69
C PHE A 244 9.43 5.87 30.92
N ALA A 245 8.69 4.90 31.45
CA ALA A 245 9.10 4.13 32.62
C ALA A 245 10.22 3.13 32.29
N GLN A 246 10.99 2.73 33.31
CA GLN A 246 11.77 1.49 33.26
C GLN A 246 10.83 0.35 33.68
N SER A 247 10.39 -0.43 32.70
CA SER A 247 9.32 -1.43 32.82
C SER A 247 9.35 -2.34 31.61
N ASP A 248 8.75 -3.53 31.71
CA ASP A 248 8.51 -4.42 30.57
C ASP A 248 7.17 -4.14 29.88
N GLU A 249 6.32 -3.29 30.46
CA GLU A 249 5.07 -2.87 29.85
C GLU A 249 5.31 -1.90 28.69
N ARG A 250 4.61 -2.14 27.58
CA ARG A 250 4.59 -1.27 26.41
C ARG A 250 3.22 -1.30 25.75
N GLY A 251 2.95 -0.27 24.96
CA GLY A 251 1.72 -0.19 24.18
C GLY A 251 1.92 0.56 22.87
N VAL A 252 0.83 1.10 22.36
CA VAL A 252 0.78 1.86 21.11
C VAL A 252 0.01 3.15 21.35
N ILE A 253 0.63 4.27 21.02
CA ILE A 253 0.02 5.59 21.03
C ILE A 253 -0.36 5.93 19.59
N PHE A 254 -1.66 5.99 19.31
CA PHE A 254 -2.18 6.49 18.03
C PHE A 254 -2.45 7.99 18.14
N LEU A 255 -1.73 8.77 17.34
CA LEU A 255 -1.98 10.18 17.09
C LEU A 255 -2.84 10.29 15.83
N THR A 256 -4.10 10.68 16.01
CA THR A 256 -5.08 10.71 14.92
C THR A 256 -5.97 11.95 15.00
N GLN A 257 -6.87 12.11 14.03
CA GLN A 257 -8.01 13.00 14.16
C GLN A 257 -9.32 12.22 14.13
N ALA A 258 -10.35 12.79 14.74
CA ALA A 258 -11.73 12.36 14.61
C ALA A 258 -12.58 13.61 14.41
N GLN A 259 -13.25 13.72 13.26
CA GLN A 259 -14.08 14.88 12.91
C GLN A 259 -13.33 16.22 13.07
N GLY A 260 -12.08 16.26 12.57
CA GLY A 260 -11.21 17.45 12.64
C GLY A 260 -10.59 17.76 14.02
N LYS A 261 -10.90 16.99 15.07
CA LYS A 261 -10.28 17.14 16.39
C LYS A 261 -9.08 16.21 16.54
N LYS A 262 -7.99 16.72 17.10
CA LYS A 262 -6.77 15.95 17.41
C LYS A 262 -7.01 15.02 18.58
N MET A 263 -6.86 13.72 18.35
CA MET A 263 -7.13 12.67 19.33
C MET A 263 -5.89 11.81 19.58
N VAL A 264 -5.82 11.28 20.81
CA VAL A 264 -4.94 10.19 21.21
C VAL A 264 -5.80 8.97 21.44
N ILE A 265 -5.31 7.81 20.99
CA ILE A 265 -5.85 6.51 21.39
C ILE A 265 -4.69 5.67 21.92
N LEU A 266 -4.80 5.23 23.17
CA LEU A 266 -3.86 4.32 23.79
C LEU A 266 -4.37 2.91 23.57
N ALA A 267 -3.51 2.01 23.09
CA ALA A 267 -3.92 0.66 22.73
C ALA A 267 -2.83 -0.38 23.04
N LYS A 268 -3.23 -1.65 23.11
CA LYS A 268 -2.32 -2.80 23.05
C LYS A 268 -2.49 -3.52 21.72
N ARG A 269 -1.36 -3.91 21.11
CA ARG A 269 -1.36 -4.75 19.92
C ARG A 269 -1.93 -6.12 20.27
N LEU A 270 -2.86 -6.62 19.47
CA LEU A 270 -3.31 -8.00 19.58
C LEU A 270 -2.32 -8.88 18.84
N THR A 271 -1.72 -9.83 19.55
CA THR A 271 -0.88 -10.85 18.93
C THR A 271 -1.82 -11.89 18.33
N VAL A 272 -1.63 -12.21 17.05
CA VAL A 272 -2.26 -13.39 16.47
C VAL A 272 -1.59 -14.58 17.17
N LEU A 273 -2.35 -15.31 17.98
CA LEU A 273 -1.93 -16.57 18.61
C LEU A 273 -1.79 -17.67 17.55
#